data_AF-A0A9X7ARU6-F1
#
_entry.id   AF-A0A9X7ARU6-F1
#
_cell.length_a   1.000
_cell.length_b   1.000
_cell.length_c   1.000
_cell.angle_alpha   90.00
_cell.angle_beta   90.00
_cell.angle_gamma   90.00
#
_symmetry.space_group_name_H-M   'P 1'
#
loop_
_entity.id
_entity.type
_entity.pdbx_description
1 polymer ?
#
loop_
_entity_poly.entity_id
_entity_poly.type
_entity_poly.pdbx_seq_one_letter_code
_entity_poly.pdbx_strand_id
1 'polypeptide(L)'
;MKILSPIGETIELKTSITLEEKMMKVNELIGKYETEINKNWNSNPVKYFLDSLSNYIVWHKEEEMKNKEDKEVMSHNKVRKLHKFDDKNINFSTLSESDKSAIGLESDKFDS
;
A
#
# COMPACT_ATOMS: atom_id res chain seq x y z
N MET A 1 -9.41 1.15 13.16
CA MET A 1 -7.98 1.49 12.95
C MET A 1 -7.42 1.93 14.28
N LYS A 2 -6.18 1.57 14.63
CA LYS A 2 -5.54 2.03 15.87
C LYS A 2 -4.38 2.95 15.51
N ILE A 3 -4.27 4.08 16.20
CA ILE A 3 -3.19 5.07 16.01
C ILE A 3 -2.53 5.36 17.35
N LEU A 4 -1.30 5.87 17.34
CA LEU A 4 -0.60 6.34 18.54
C LEU A 4 -0.71 7.86 18.62
N SER A 5 -1.07 8.38 19.80
CA SER A 5 -1.08 9.80 20.09
C SER A 5 0.33 10.36 20.22
N PRO A 6 0.52 11.69 20.18
CA PRO A 6 1.83 12.33 20.38
C PRO A 6 2.48 12.01 21.72
N ILE A 7 1.70 11.57 22.72
CA ILE A 7 2.15 11.18 24.06
C ILE A 7 2.25 9.65 24.24
N GLY A 8 2.03 8.87 23.17
CA GLY A 8 2.18 7.41 23.17
C GLY A 8 0.93 6.62 23.56
N GLU A 9 -0.22 7.28 23.75
CA GLU A 9 -1.49 6.58 24.02
C GLU A 9 -2.05 5.96 22.74
N THR A 10 -2.62 4.77 22.83
CA THR A 10 -3.32 4.16 21.68
C THR A 10 -4.74 4.69 21.59
N ILE A 11 -5.11 5.20 20.41
CA ILE A 11 -6.46 5.69 20.10
C ILE A 11 -7.11 4.75 19.08
N GLU A 12 -8.31 4.29 19.38
CA GLU A 12 -9.11 3.47 18.47
C GLU A 12 -10.06 4.33 17.65
N LEU A 13 -9.90 4.28 16.33
CA LEU A 13 -10.69 5.01 15.35
C LEU A 13 -11.67 4.07 14.63
N LYS A 14 -12.95 4.46 14.60
CA LYS A 14 -14.01 3.73 13.90
C LYS A 14 -13.85 3.89 12.39
N THR A 15 -13.79 2.79 11.65
CA THR A 15 -13.62 2.84 10.18
C THR A 15 -14.95 2.95 9.43
N SER A 16 -16.04 2.52 10.05
CA SER A 16 -17.38 2.42 9.47
C SER A 16 -18.21 3.69 9.74
N ILE A 17 -17.62 4.86 9.50
CA ILE A 17 -18.27 6.17 9.70
C ILE A 17 -18.12 7.02 8.44
N THR A 18 -18.97 8.03 8.29
CA THR A 18 -18.96 8.95 7.16
C THR A 18 -17.67 9.78 7.13
N LEU A 19 -17.33 10.33 5.96
CA LEU A 19 -16.17 11.21 5.82
C LEU A 19 -16.27 12.44 6.74
N GLU A 20 -17.47 13.02 6.87
CA GLU A 20 -17.73 14.16 7.74
C GLU A 20 -17.44 13.83 9.21
N GLU A 21 -17.93 12.68 9.70
CA GLU A 21 -17.64 12.22 11.06
C GLU A 21 -16.14 11.92 11.26
N LYS A 22 -15.44 11.42 10.23
CA LYS A 22 -13.98 11.25 10.30
C LYS A 22 -13.28 12.60 10.44
N MET A 23 -13.67 13.60 9.65
CA MET A 23 -13.08 14.94 9.69
C MET A 23 -13.33 15.61 11.05
N MET A 24 -14.55 15.50 11.59
CA MET A 24 -14.85 15.96 12.95
C MET A 24 -13.93 15.30 13.98
N LYS A 25 -13.75 13.98 13.89
CA LYS A 25 -12.89 13.26 14.85
C LYS A 25 -11.42 13.64 14.73
N VAL A 26 -10.94 13.87 13.52
CA VAL A 26 -9.57 14.35 13.28
C VAL A 26 -9.37 15.74 13.88
N ASN A 27 -10.31 16.67 13.64
CA ASN A 27 -10.24 18.01 14.21
C ASN A 27 -10.27 17.99 15.75
N GLU A 28 -11.12 17.15 16.35
CA GLU A 28 -11.15 16.94 17.80
C GLU A 28 -9.79 16.46 18.33
N LEU A 29 -9.16 15.51 17.64
CA LEU A 29 -7.86 14.96 18.04
C LEU A 29 -6.71 15.96 17.85
N ILE A 30 -6.73 16.75 16.78
CA ILE A 30 -5.75 17.83 16.57
C ILE A 30 -5.89 18.88 17.68
N GLY A 31 -7.11 19.31 17.99
CA GLY A 31 -7.35 20.26 19.08
C GLY A 31 -6.93 19.71 20.45
N LYS A 32 -7.22 18.43 20.72
CA LYS A 32 -6.85 17.78 21.99
C LYS A 32 -5.34 17.78 22.24
N TYR A 33 -4.54 17.58 21.19
CA TYR A 33 -3.07 17.49 21.29
C TYR A 33 -2.35 18.72 20.70
N GLU A 34 -3.06 19.84 20.52
CA GLU A 34 -2.54 21.05 19.87
C GLU A 34 -1.26 21.55 20.55
N THR A 35 -1.21 21.50 21.87
CA THR A 35 -0.06 21.96 22.65
C THR A 35 1.18 21.09 22.38
N GLU A 36 1.02 19.78 22.35
CA GLU A 36 2.09 18.82 22.08
C GLU A 36 2.57 18.91 20.63
N ILE A 37 1.63 19.06 19.69
CA ILE A 37 1.90 19.22 18.26
C ILE A 37 2.72 20.50 18.03
N ASN A 38 2.29 21.63 18.60
CA ASN A 38 2.96 22.91 18.40
C ASN A 38 4.33 22.97 19.09
N LYS A 39 4.49 22.34 20.25
CA LYS A 39 5.78 22.28 20.95
C LYS A 39 6.78 21.33 20.28
N ASN A 40 6.29 20.23 19.71
CA ASN A 40 7.13 19.12 19.25
C ASN A 40 6.88 18.76 17.77
N TRP A 41 6.60 19.73 16.92
CA TRP A 41 6.26 19.53 15.51
C TRP A 41 7.26 18.64 14.75
N ASN A 42 8.55 18.82 15.05
CA ASN A 42 9.63 18.08 14.38
C ASN A 42 9.87 16.67 14.94
N SER A 43 9.21 16.31 16.05
CA SER A 43 9.37 15.02 16.70
C SER A 43 8.71 13.90 15.90
N ASN A 44 9.34 12.73 15.91
CA ASN A 44 8.80 11.55 15.22
C ASN A 44 7.40 11.15 15.74
N PRO A 45 7.10 11.18 17.06
CA PRO A 45 5.76 10.86 17.55
C PRO A 45 4.66 11.76 16.97
N VAL A 46 4.90 13.06 16.89
CA VAL A 46 3.94 14.01 16.30
C VAL A 46 3.77 13.75 14.81
N LYS A 47 4.86 13.52 14.07
CA LYS A 47 4.80 13.19 12.64
C LYS A 47 3.98 11.92 12.39
N TYR A 48 4.29 10.84 13.11
CA TYR A 48 3.54 9.58 12.99
C TYR A 48 2.06 9.73 13.33
N PHE A 49 1.74 10.55 14.34
CA PHE A 49 0.36 10.84 14.70
C PHE A 49 -0.37 11.57 13.56
N LEU A 50 0.21 12.65 13.02
CA LEU A 50 -0.39 13.43 11.92
C LEU A 50 -0.50 12.63 10.63
N ASP A 51 0.50 11.81 10.30
CA ASP A 51 0.46 10.89 9.17
C ASP A 51 -0.65 9.85 9.34
N SER A 52 -0.83 9.33 10.56
CA SER A 52 -1.90 8.37 10.86
C SER A 52 -3.29 8.99 10.74
N LEU A 53 -3.48 10.24 11.17
CA LEU A 53 -4.72 10.97 10.99
C LEU A 53 -5.00 11.26 9.50
N SER A 54 -3.98 11.62 8.74
CA SER A 54 -4.08 11.83 7.29
C SER A 54 -4.49 10.55 6.57
N ASN A 55 -3.84 9.42 6.90
CA ASN A 55 -4.19 8.10 6.36
C ASN A 55 -5.62 7.68 6.72
N TYR A 56 -6.09 8.02 7.92
CA TYR A 56 -7.45 7.72 8.34
C TYR A 56 -8.52 8.40 7.47
N ILE A 57 -8.23 9.62 7.01
CA ILE A 57 -9.07 10.36 6.04
C ILE A 57 -8.92 9.75 4.64
N VAL A 58 -7.69 9.62 4.14
CA VAL A 58 -7.40 9.14 2.77
C VAL A 58 -7.93 7.74 2.51
N TRP A 59 -7.83 6.83 3.49
CA TRP A 59 -8.38 5.48 3.37
C TRP A 59 -9.90 5.41 3.61
N HIS A 60 -10.62 6.54 3.57
CA HIS A 60 -12.07 6.52 3.44
C HIS A 60 -12.45 5.97 2.06
N LYS A 61 -12.83 4.70 2.02
CA LYS A 61 -13.49 4.10 0.86
C LYS A 61 -14.98 4.44 0.93
N GLU A 62 -15.45 5.32 0.05
CA GLU A 62 -16.89 5.49 -0.18
C GLU A 62 -17.50 4.13 -0.53
N GLU A 63 -18.75 3.89 -0.12
CA GLU A 63 -19.38 2.57 -0.27
C GLU A 63 -19.43 2.09 -1.73
N GLU A 64 -19.49 3.01 -2.68
CA GLU A 64 -19.47 2.73 -4.12
C GLU A 64 -18.11 2.26 -4.66
N MET A 65 -17.03 2.41 -3.88
CA MET A 65 -15.66 2.04 -4.25
C MET A 65 -15.17 0.76 -3.56
N LYS A 66 -15.96 0.16 -2.64
CA LYS A 66 -15.57 -1.04 -1.87
C LYS A 66 -15.19 -2.24 -2.76
N ASN A 67 -15.68 -2.29 -4.01
CA ASN A 67 -15.42 -3.38 -4.98
C ASN A 67 -14.59 -2.95 -6.21
N LYS A 68 -14.10 -1.70 -6.28
CA LYS A 68 -13.06 -1.34 -7.26
C LYS A 68 -11.72 -1.72 -6.67
N GLU A 69 -11.44 -3.02 -6.66
CA GLU A 69 -10.08 -3.52 -6.40
C GLU A 69 -9.11 -2.80 -7.33
N ASP A 70 -7.96 -2.39 -6.80
CA ASP A 70 -6.80 -1.93 -7.55
C ASP A 70 -6.43 -2.97 -8.60
N LYS A 71 -7.03 -2.87 -9.80
CA LYS A 71 -6.72 -3.75 -10.94
C LYS A 71 -5.27 -3.59 -11.43
N GLU A 72 -4.52 -2.64 -10.89
CA GLU A 72 -3.13 -2.36 -11.28
C GLU A 72 -2.08 -3.03 -10.39
N VAL A 73 -2.41 -3.44 -9.16
CA VAL A 73 -1.45 -4.17 -8.33
C VAL A 73 -1.57 -5.65 -8.66
N MET A 74 -0.64 -6.16 -9.47
CA MET A 74 -0.55 -7.59 -9.77
C MET A 74 -0.76 -8.40 -8.49
N SER A 75 -1.79 -9.25 -8.48
CA SER A 75 -2.14 -10.03 -7.30
C SER A 75 -0.91 -10.76 -6.75
N HIS A 76 -0.81 -10.91 -5.44
CA HIS A 76 0.30 -11.64 -4.80
C HIS A 76 0.52 -13.03 -5.41
N ASN A 77 -0.55 -13.67 -5.90
CA ASN A 77 -0.47 -14.93 -6.63
C ASN A 77 0.23 -14.80 -7.98
N LYS A 78 0.01 -13.70 -8.71
CA LYS A 78 0.68 -13.41 -9.98
C LYS A 78 2.16 -13.08 -9.76
N VAL A 79 2.48 -12.30 -8.73
CA VAL A 79 3.87 -12.01 -8.31
C VAL A 79 4.59 -13.29 -7.86
N ARG A 80 3.91 -14.16 -7.10
CA ARG A 80 4.47 -15.44 -6.64
C ARG A 80 4.65 -16.45 -7.78
N LYS A 81 3.83 -16.41 -8.82
CA LYS A 81 4.00 -17.18 -10.06
C LYS A 81 5.15 -16.65 -10.93
N LEU A 82 5.43 -15.36 -10.89
CA LEU A 82 6.60 -14.75 -11.54
C LEU A 82 7.91 -15.06 -10.79
N HIS A 83 7.88 -15.05 -9.45
CA HIS A 83 9.07 -15.30 -8.63
C HIS A 83 9.44 -16.78 -8.50
N LYS A 84 8.47 -17.68 -8.57
CA LYS A 84 8.78 -19.09 -8.81
C LYS A 84 9.11 -19.19 -10.29
N PHE A 85 10.38 -19.35 -10.63
CA PHE A 85 10.87 -19.76 -11.95
C PHE A 85 10.15 -21.05 -12.39
N ASP A 86 8.91 -20.90 -12.84
CA ASP A 86 8.14 -21.95 -13.48
C ASP A 86 8.41 -21.77 -14.96
N ASP A 87 9.35 -22.55 -15.49
CA ASP A 87 9.77 -22.50 -16.89
C ASP A 87 8.57 -22.52 -17.84
N LYS A 88 7.44 -23.12 -17.42
CA LYS A 88 6.20 -23.18 -18.20
C LYS A 88 5.45 -21.84 -18.33
N ASN A 89 5.83 -20.82 -17.56
CA ASN A 89 5.22 -19.49 -17.57
C ASN A 89 6.18 -18.37 -17.99
N ILE A 90 7.42 -18.71 -18.37
CA ILE A 90 8.33 -17.75 -19.00
C ILE A 90 7.84 -17.52 -20.44
N ASN A 91 7.61 -16.27 -20.81
CA ASN A 91 7.26 -15.95 -22.20
C ASN A 91 8.34 -16.55 -23.12
N PHE A 92 7.91 -17.29 -24.14
CA PHE A 92 8.72 -17.99 -25.14
C PHE A 92 9.32 -19.36 -24.76
N SER A 93 9.03 -19.90 -23.58
CA SER A 93 9.47 -21.27 -23.23
C SER A 93 8.78 -22.37 -24.04
N THR A 94 7.60 -22.09 -24.59
CA THR A 94 6.82 -22.99 -25.46
C THR A 94 7.13 -22.81 -26.95
N LEU A 95 7.94 -21.82 -27.32
CA LEU A 95 8.33 -21.62 -28.71
C LEU A 95 9.31 -22.70 -29.16
N SER A 96 9.19 -23.09 -30.43
CA SER A 96 10.18 -23.95 -31.08
C SER A 96 11.51 -23.19 -31.23
N GLU A 97 12.62 -23.92 -31.32
CA GLU A 97 13.95 -23.31 -31.52
C GLU A 97 14.02 -22.43 -32.78
N SER A 98 13.26 -22.78 -33.83
CA SER A 98 13.12 -21.96 -35.03
C SER A 98 12.43 -20.62 -34.76
N ASP A 99 11.38 -20.60 -33.93
CA ASP A 99 10.65 -19.38 -33.61
C ASP A 99 11.47 -18.47 -32.68
N LYS A 100 12.21 -19.06 -31.72
CA LYS A 100 13.14 -18.34 -30.85
C LYS A 100 14.26 -17.66 -31.65
N SER A 101 14.81 -18.38 -32.63
CA SER A 101 15.83 -17.83 -33.53
C SER A 101 15.29 -16.69 -34.39
N ALA A 102 14.04 -16.80 -34.88
CA ALA A 102 13.41 -15.76 -35.69
C ALA A 102 13.16 -14.45 -34.93
N ILE A 103 13.02 -14.50 -33.61
CA ILE A 103 12.85 -13.33 -32.73
C ILE A 103 14.17 -12.87 -32.07
N GLY A 104 15.31 -13.46 -32.46
CA GLY A 104 16.64 -13.07 -31.98
C GLY A 104 16.98 -13.54 -30.56
N LEU A 105 16.27 -14.54 -30.04
CA LEU A 105 16.62 -15.22 -28.78
C LEU A 105 17.51 -16.42 -29.10
N GLU A 106 18.78 -16.16 -29.35
CA GLU A 106 19.79 -17.23 -29.50
C GLU A 106 20.14 -17.79 -28.11
N SER A 107 20.19 -19.11 -27.99
CA SER A 107 20.68 -19.76 -26.77
C SER A 107 22.18 -19.50 -26.65
N ASP A 108 22.58 -18.53 -25.84
CA ASP A 108 23.96 -18.45 -25.37
C ASP A 108 24.23 -19.73 -24.58
N LYS A 109 24.91 -20.68 -25.24
CA LYS A 109 25.60 -21.76 -24.55
C LYS A 109 26.68 -21.08 -23.71
N PHE A 110 26.38 -20.87 -22.43
CA PHE A 110 27.40 -20.62 -21.43
C PHE A 110 28.28 -21.88 -21.36
N ASP A 111 29.33 -21.93 -22.16
CA ASP A 111 30.49 -22.79 -21.92
C ASP A 111 31.26 -22.19 -20.74
N SER A 112 31.14 -22.82 -19.57
CA SER A 112 32.21 -23.02 -18.56
C SER A 112 31.70 -23.89 -17.42
#